data_AF-A0A3D9I3B6-F1
#
_entry.id   AF-A0A3D9I3B6-F1
#
_cell.length_a   1.000
_cell.length_b   1.000
_cell.length_c   1.000
_cell.angle_alpha   90.00
_cell.angle_beta   90.00
_cell.angle_gamma   90.00
#
_symmetry.space_group_name_H-M   'P 1'
#
loop_
_entity.id
_entity.type
_entity.pdbx_description
1 polymer ?
#
loop_
_entity_poly.entity_id
_entity_poly.type
_entity_poly.pdbx_seq_one_letter_code
_entity_poly.pdbx_strand_id
1 'polypeptide(L)'
;PNLQQFIQNVKGDASYMALEKVLDDIEREGELRGRLEGRLEGKIEGKIEGKLEEREQVAMRMIEEQLDTDLISRVTGFSLDKIDQLRAQGNN
;
A
#
# COMPACT_ATOMS: atom_id res chain seq x y z
N PRO A 1 -51.92 -3.48 -22.97
CA PRO A 1 -50.46 -3.75 -22.85
C PRO A 1 -50.07 -3.94 -21.37
N ASN A 2 -49.41 -5.06 -21.02
CA ASN A 2 -48.93 -5.31 -19.67
C ASN A 2 -47.62 -4.51 -19.43
N LEU A 3 -47.52 -3.84 -18.28
CA LEU A 3 -46.35 -3.08 -17.85
C LEU A 3 -45.04 -3.87 -17.95
N GLN A 4 -45.07 -5.18 -17.67
CA GLN A 4 -43.89 -6.05 -17.78
C GLN A 4 -43.36 -6.13 -19.22
N GLN A 5 -44.24 -6.22 -20.21
CA GLN A 5 -43.85 -6.29 -21.62
C GLN A 5 -43.22 -4.97 -22.07
N PHE A 6 -43.75 -3.84 -21.60
CA PHE A 6 -43.17 -2.53 -21.89
C PHE A 6 -41.75 -2.41 -21.34
N ILE A 7 -41.54 -2.81 -20.09
CA ILE A 7 -40.20 -2.81 -19.46
C ILE A 7 -39.24 -3.73 -20.22
N GLN A 8 -39.67 -4.95 -20.59
CA GLN A 8 -38.82 -5.87 -21.36
C GLN A 8 -38.41 -5.30 -22.72
N ASN A 9 -39.35 -4.66 -23.42
CA ASN A 9 -39.04 -4.05 -24.72
C ASN A 9 -38.04 -2.89 -24.59
N VAL A 10 -38.16 -2.06 -23.55
CA VAL A 10 -37.19 -0.98 -23.27
C VAL A 10 -35.82 -1.54 -22.91
N LYS A 11 -35.76 -2.61 -22.10
CA LYS A 11 -34.50 -3.28 -21.76
C LYS A 11 -33.81 -3.92 -22.98
N GLY A 12 -34.60 -4.39 -23.94
CA GLY A 12 -34.11 -4.94 -25.20
C GLY A 12 -33.77 -3.89 -26.27
N ASP A 13 -34.00 -2.60 -26.00
CA ASP A 13 -33.60 -1.52 -26.91
C ASP A 13 -32.06 -1.46 -26.96
N ALA A 14 -31.51 -1.38 -28.18
CA ALA A 14 -30.08 -1.26 -28.41
C ALA A 14 -29.46 -0.09 -27.64
N SER A 15 -30.21 1.00 -27.46
CA SER A 15 -29.77 2.18 -26.71
C SER A 15 -29.62 1.87 -25.22
N TYR A 16 -30.53 1.08 -24.65
CA TYR A 16 -30.48 0.67 -23.25
C TYR A 16 -29.34 -0.33 -23.00
N MET A 17 -29.20 -1.34 -23.87
CA MET A 17 -28.12 -2.33 -23.78
C MET A 17 -26.73 -1.70 -23.94
N ALA A 18 -26.59 -0.69 -24.82
CA ALA A 18 -25.33 0.03 -24.98
C ALA A 18 -24.96 0.81 -23.71
N LEU A 19 -25.93 1.46 -23.07
CA LEU A 19 -25.70 2.17 -21.80
C LEU A 19 -25.32 1.21 -20.67
N GLU A 20 -26.03 0.08 -20.54
CA GLU A 20 -25.74 -0.95 -19.55
C GLU A 20 -24.31 -1.47 -19.72
N LYS A 21 -23.91 -1.78 -20.95
CA LYS A 21 -22.53 -2.21 -21.25
C LYS A 21 -21.48 -1.16 -20.88
N VAL A 22 -21.74 0.12 -21.13
CA VAL A 22 -20.80 1.19 -20.77
C VAL A 22 -20.65 1.30 -19.26
N LEU A 23 -21.74 1.21 -18.49
CA LEU A 23 -21.70 1.25 -17.02
C LEU A 23 -20.91 0.06 -16.46
N ASP A 24 -21.17 -1.13 -16.99
CA ASP A 24 -20.44 -2.36 -16.70
C ASP A 24 -18.93 -2.22 -16.96
N ASP A 25 -18.56 -1.65 -18.12
CA ASP A 25 -17.16 -1.45 -18.49
C ASP A 25 -16.47 -0.43 -17.56
N ILE A 26 -17.19 0.64 -17.16
CA ILE A 26 -16.70 1.62 -16.18
C ILE A 26 -16.49 0.98 -14.80
N GLU A 27 -17.42 0.17 -14.33
CA GLU A 27 -17.31 -0.51 -13.04
C GLU A 27 -16.10 -1.46 -13.02
N ARG A 28 -15.95 -2.30 -14.05
CA ARG A 28 -14.80 -3.20 -14.20
C ARG A 28 -13.48 -2.44 -14.25
N GLU A 29 -13.44 -1.32 -14.98
CA GLU A 29 -12.24 -0.50 -15.08
C GLU A 29 -11.90 0.13 -13.73
N GLY A 30 -12.91 0.61 -12.98
CA GLY A 30 -12.75 1.14 -11.63
C GLY A 30 -12.17 0.10 -10.67
N GLU A 31 -12.74 -1.12 -10.64
CA GLU A 31 -12.23 -2.22 -9.82
C GLU A 31 -10.79 -2.60 -10.19
N LEU A 32 -10.49 -2.68 -11.50
CA LEU A 32 -9.16 -3.03 -11.97
C LEU A 32 -8.13 -1.96 -11.57
N ARG A 33 -8.46 -0.68 -11.73
CA ARG A 33 -7.61 0.44 -11.31
C ARG A 33 -7.37 0.41 -9.81
N GLY A 34 -8.42 0.30 -9.00
CA GLY A 34 -8.29 0.26 -7.54
C GLY A 34 -7.44 -0.91 -7.06
N ARG A 35 -7.57 -2.10 -7.67
CA ARG A 35 -6.72 -3.25 -7.35
C ARG A 35 -5.26 -3.05 -7.75
N LEU A 36 -5.00 -2.41 -8.89
CA LEU A 36 -3.64 -2.12 -9.35
C LEU A 36 -2.96 -1.07 -8.47
N GLU A 37 -3.66 0.02 -8.16
CA GLU A 37 -3.19 1.09 -7.28
C GLU A 37 -2.88 0.53 -5.89
N GLY A 38 -3.83 -0.14 -5.23
CA GLY A 38 -3.61 -0.69 -3.90
C GLY A 38 -2.48 -1.72 -3.84
N ARG A 39 -2.28 -2.52 -4.90
CA ARG A 39 -1.14 -3.46 -4.97
C ARG A 39 0.19 -2.74 -5.14
N LEU A 40 0.23 -1.66 -5.92
CA LEU A 40 1.45 -0.87 -6.12
C LEU A 40 1.82 -0.10 -4.86
N GLU A 41 0.87 0.59 -4.26
CA GLU A 41 1.04 1.32 -3.00
C GLU A 41 1.52 0.39 -1.90
N GLY A 42 0.79 -0.70 -1.62
CA GLY A 42 1.19 -1.65 -0.56
C GLY A 42 2.55 -2.30 -0.80
N LYS A 43 2.95 -2.51 -2.07
CA LYS A 43 4.29 -3.03 -2.39
C LYS A 43 5.39 -2.00 -2.15
N ILE A 44 5.13 -0.71 -2.42
CA ILE A 44 6.08 0.38 -2.21
C ILE A 44 6.23 0.63 -0.71
N GLU A 45 5.12 0.80 0.00
CA GLU A 45 5.07 1.02 1.45
C GLU A 45 5.77 -0.13 2.18
N GLY A 46 5.35 -1.38 1.95
CA GLY A 46 5.96 -2.52 2.63
C GLY A 46 7.45 -2.69 2.33
N LYS A 47 7.93 -2.27 1.15
CA LYS A 47 9.37 -2.29 0.83
C LYS A 47 10.14 -1.18 1.54
N ILE A 48 9.54 -0.01 1.73
CA ILE A 48 10.16 1.11 2.45
C ILE A 48 10.19 0.80 3.94
N GLU A 49 9.05 0.41 4.51
CA GLU A 49 8.90 0.06 5.92
C GLU A 49 9.82 -1.10 6.28
N GLY A 50 9.77 -2.22 5.55
CA GLY A 50 10.61 -3.37 5.84
C GLY A 50 12.12 -3.07 5.77
N LYS A 51 12.55 -2.19 4.86
CA LYS A 51 13.96 -1.75 4.80
C LYS A 51 14.35 -0.87 5.98
N LEU A 52 13.43 -0.02 6.46
CA LEU A 52 13.68 0.83 7.62
C LEU A 52 13.72 -0.01 8.89
N GLU A 53 12.73 -0.90 9.07
CA GLU A 53 12.66 -1.83 10.19
C GLU A 53 13.90 -2.73 10.26
N GLU A 54 14.35 -3.30 9.14
CA GLU A 54 15.56 -4.13 9.10
C GLU A 54 16.79 -3.33 9.53
N ARG A 55 16.94 -2.09 9.05
CA ARG A 55 18.06 -1.21 9.44
C ARG A 55 18.01 -0.84 10.92
N GLU A 56 16.82 -0.53 11.44
CA GLU A 56 16.62 -0.24 12.87
C GLU A 56 16.93 -1.47 13.73
N GLN A 57 16.47 -2.66 13.35
CA GLN A 57 16.79 -3.91 14.05
C GLN A 57 18.29 -4.20 14.07
N VAL A 58 18.98 -3.99 12.95
CA VAL A 58 20.45 -4.13 12.90
C VAL A 58 21.11 -3.12 13.84
N ALA A 59 20.69 -1.85 13.81
CA ALA A 59 21.20 -0.83 14.73
C ALA A 59 20.98 -1.21 16.21
N MET A 60 19.78 -1.72 16.55
CA MET A 60 19.46 -2.18 17.90
C MET A 60 20.36 -3.32 18.35
N ARG A 61 20.58 -4.34 17.53
CA ARG A 61 21.52 -5.43 17.87
C ARG A 61 22.94 -4.91 18.06
N MET A 62 23.39 -3.97 17.24
CA MET A 62 24.71 -3.35 17.40
C MET A 62 24.82 -2.56 18.72
N ILE A 63 23.74 -1.90 19.14
CA ILE A 63 23.65 -1.22 20.44
C ILE A 63 23.73 -2.24 21.59
N GLU A 64 22.99 -3.35 21.49
CA GLU A 64 22.99 -4.44 22.48
C GLU A 64 24.40 -5.06 22.64
N GLU A 65 25.13 -5.22 21.54
CA GLU A 65 26.53 -5.65 21.49
C GLU A 65 27.52 -4.56 21.93
N GLN A 66 27.03 -3.42 22.43
CA GLN A 66 27.82 -2.30 22.95
C GLN A 66 28.83 -1.74 21.94
N LEU A 67 28.50 -1.80 20.65
CA LEU A 67 29.35 -1.26 19.59
C LEU A 67 29.41 0.27 19.64
N ASP A 68 30.53 0.78 19.13
CA ASP A 68 30.81 2.22 19.04
C ASP A 68 29.75 2.97 18.21
N THR A 69 29.31 4.14 18.70
CA THR A 69 28.24 4.93 18.07
C THR A 69 28.63 5.40 16.66
N ASP A 70 29.89 5.80 16.45
CA ASP A 70 30.35 6.23 15.12
C ASP A 70 30.38 5.05 14.14
N LEU A 71 30.73 3.85 14.60
CA LEU A 71 30.63 2.64 13.79
C LEU A 71 29.19 2.31 13.42
N ILE A 72 28.25 2.38 14.37
CA ILE A 72 26.82 2.15 14.12
C ILE A 72 26.32 3.16 13.08
N SER A 73 26.68 4.44 13.20
CA SER A 73 26.31 5.47 12.24
C SER A 73 26.83 5.18 10.83
N ARG A 74 28.10 4.82 10.68
CA ARG A 74 28.69 4.50 9.36
C ARG A 74 28.05 3.27 8.71
N VAL A 75 27.74 2.23 9.48
CA VAL A 75 27.20 0.97 8.95
C VAL A 75 25.71 1.11 8.62
N THR A 76 24.94 1.67 9.54
CA THR A 76 23.48 1.74 9.42
C THR A 76 23.02 2.95 8.64
N GLY A 77 23.85 3.98 8.51
CA GLY A 77 23.53 5.27 7.89
C GLY A 77 22.61 6.16 8.72
N PHE A 78 22.42 5.86 10.02
CA PHE A 78 21.66 6.71 10.92
C PHE A 78 22.51 7.85 11.49
N SER A 79 21.87 8.97 11.81
CA SER A 79 22.50 10.04 12.58
C SER A 79 22.76 9.59 14.01
N LEU A 80 23.72 10.24 14.67
CA LEU A 80 24.01 10.01 16.09
C LEU A 80 22.74 10.21 16.95
N ASP A 81 21.98 11.29 16.70
CA ASP A 81 20.71 11.56 17.38
C ASP A 81 19.71 10.39 17.26
N LYS A 82 19.61 9.78 16.08
CA LYS A 82 18.72 8.63 15.86
C LYS A 82 19.21 7.39 16.60
N ILE A 83 20.52 7.18 16.68
CA ILE A 83 21.12 6.07 17.46
C ILE A 83 20.86 6.26 18.95
N ASP A 84 20.96 7.48 19.46
CA ASP A 84 20.65 7.81 20.86
C ASP A 84 19.16 7.61 21.17
N GLN A 85 18.27 7.96 20.23
CA GLN A 85 16.84 7.63 20.35
C GLN A 85 16.59 6.12 20.42
N LEU A 86 17.25 5.33 19.55
CA LEU A 86 17.14 3.87 19.55
C LEU A 86 17.64 3.26 20.86
N ARG A 87 18.74 3.78 21.42
CA ARG A 87 19.23 3.41 22.76
C ARG A 87 18.21 3.70 23.86
N ALA A 88 17.54 4.85 23.80
CA ALA A 88 16.51 5.20 24.79
C ALA A 88 15.26 4.31 24.68
N GLN A 89 14.92 3.85 23.47
CA GLN A 89 13.78 2.97 23.23
C GLN A 89 14.01 1.53 23.72
N GLY A 90 15.23 1.00 23.60
CA GLY A 90 15.56 -0.36 24.07
C GLY A 90 15.71 -0.51 25.59
N ASN A 91 15.71 0.59 26.34
CA ASN A 91 15.82 0.62 27.80
C ASN A 91 14.46 0.73 28.53
N ASN A 92 13.34 0.61 27.81
CA ASN A 92 11.97 0.55 28.33
C ASN A 92 11.36 -0.84 28.11
#